data_AF-A0A973FL67-F1
#
_entry.id   AF-A0A973FL67-F1
#
_cell.length_a   1.000
_cell.length_b   1.000
_cell.length_c   1.000
_cell.angle_alpha   90.00
_cell.angle_beta   90.00
_cell.angle_gamma   90.00
#
_symmetry.space_group_name_H-M   'P 1'
#
loop_
_entity.id
_entity.type
_entity.pdbx_description
1 polymer ?
#
loop_
_entity_poly.entity_id
_entity_poly.type
_entity_poly.pdbx_seq_one_letter_code
_entity_poly.pdbx_strand_id
1 'polypeptide(L)'
;MSLLSTLAADTTIFHSAFPSKPSGRYAHFVLLRETESFPLFQTDGSLNVIRVRGGLANANKDPMTRLILFKRKQSSPERLNGRELLRSVGAISEDKKDKDRYCEYNSADFCKKCPDCILYG
;
A
#
# COMPACT_ATOMS: atom_id res chain seq x y z
N MET A 1 9.51 2.42 -26.95
CA MET A 1 9.49 1.49 -25.80
C MET A 1 9.05 2.27 -24.58
N SER A 2 8.13 1.73 -23.77
CA SER A 2 7.66 2.41 -22.56
C SER A 2 8.71 2.30 -21.45
N LEU A 3 8.75 3.27 -20.53
CA LEU A 3 9.62 3.25 -19.35
C LEU A 3 9.55 1.91 -18.58
N LEU A 4 8.34 1.34 -18.48
CA LEU A 4 8.10 0.06 -17.82
C LEU A 4 8.80 -1.12 -18.53
N SER A 5 8.80 -1.14 -19.87
CA SER A 5 9.50 -2.19 -20.62
C SER A 5 11.01 -2.14 -20.44
N THR A 6 11.59 -0.94 -20.34
CA THR A 6 13.03 -0.76 -20.05
C THR A 6 13.37 -1.16 -18.62
N LEU A 7 12.54 -0.76 -17.65
CA LEU A 7 12.74 -1.10 -16.23
C LEU A 7 12.61 -2.61 -15.98
N ALA A 8 11.68 -3.29 -16.64
CA ALA A 8 11.47 -4.73 -16.48
C ALA A 8 12.70 -5.57 -16.89
N ALA A 9 13.55 -5.06 -17.79
CA ALA A 9 14.79 -5.72 -18.19
C ALA A 9 15.95 -5.50 -17.21
N ASP A 10 15.81 -4.57 -16.26
CA ASP A 10 16.85 -4.26 -15.27
C ASP A 10 16.81 -5.24 -14.11
N THR A 11 17.62 -6.30 -14.20
CA THR A 11 17.75 -7.34 -13.17
C THR A 11 18.47 -6.88 -11.91
N THR A 12 19.04 -5.67 -11.91
CA THR A 12 19.65 -5.07 -10.72
C THR A 12 18.59 -4.44 -9.81
N ILE A 13 17.45 -4.04 -10.37
CA ILE A 13 16.32 -3.44 -9.66
C ILE A 13 15.18 -4.46 -9.51
N PHE A 14 14.81 -5.17 -10.59
CA PHE A 14 13.74 -6.16 -10.58
C PHE A 14 14.29 -7.58 -10.52
N HIS A 15 13.93 -8.32 -9.48
CA HIS A 15 14.40 -9.68 -9.29
C HIS A 15 13.50 -10.68 -10.04
N SER A 16 14.12 -11.72 -10.63
CA SER A 16 13.39 -12.79 -11.32
C SER A 16 12.58 -13.69 -10.39
N ALA A 17 12.90 -13.68 -9.09
CA ALA A 17 12.19 -14.39 -8.04
C ALA A 17 12.22 -13.57 -6.75
N PHE A 18 11.29 -13.87 -5.84
CA PHE A 18 11.25 -13.21 -4.53
C PHE A 18 12.50 -13.59 -3.72
N PRO A 19 13.36 -12.62 -3.34
CA PRO A 19 14.58 -12.94 -2.61
C PRO A 19 14.25 -13.42 -1.19
N SER A 20 14.87 -14.51 -0.75
CA SER A 20 14.67 -15.06 0.60
C SER A 20 15.29 -14.19 1.71
N LYS A 21 16.22 -13.31 1.35
CA LYS A 21 16.89 -12.38 2.26
C LYS A 21 16.73 -10.94 1.75
N PRO A 22 16.46 -9.96 2.64
CA PRO A 22 16.44 -8.56 2.27
C PRO A 22 17.80 -8.12 1.69
N SER A 23 17.79 -7.33 0.60
CA SER A 23 18.99 -6.88 -0.11
C SER A 23 19.46 -5.47 0.28
N GLY A 24 18.76 -4.79 1.19
CA GLY A 24 19.04 -3.40 1.58
C GLY A 24 18.77 -2.36 0.50
N ARG A 25 18.17 -2.75 -0.63
CA ARG A 25 17.75 -1.86 -1.72
C ARG A 25 16.28 -1.49 -1.53
N TYR A 26 15.95 -0.21 -1.68
CA TYR A 26 14.60 0.31 -1.49
C TYR A 26 14.16 1.15 -2.70
N ALA A 27 12.92 0.94 -3.14
CA ALA A 27 12.24 1.84 -4.05
C ALA A 27 11.29 2.73 -3.21
N HIS A 28 11.47 4.05 -3.31
CA HIS A 28 10.64 5.01 -2.61
C HIS A 28 9.62 5.61 -3.57
N PHE A 29 8.34 5.52 -3.22
CA PHE A 29 7.25 6.17 -3.93
C PHE A 29 6.77 7.37 -3.13
N VAL A 30 6.68 8.52 -3.78
CA VAL A 30 6.03 9.71 -3.25
C VAL A 30 4.72 9.88 -4.01
N LEU A 31 3.61 9.79 -3.31
CA LEU A 31 2.28 9.92 -3.88
C LEU A 31 1.58 11.15 -3.31
N LEU A 32 1.03 11.99 -4.19
CA LEU A 32 0.09 13.03 -3.82
C LEU A 32 -1.32 12.45 -3.93
N ARG A 33 -2.10 12.56 -2.86
CA ARG A 33 -3.52 12.19 -2.87
C ARG A 33 -4.35 13.46 -2.69
N GLU A 34 -5.32 13.63 -3.57
CA GLU A 34 -6.30 14.71 -3.50
C GLU A 34 -7.67 14.10 -3.20
N THR A 35 -8.42 14.75 -2.31
CA THR A 35 -9.79 14.36 -2.01
C THR A 35 -10.73 15.16 -2.90
N GLU A 36 -11.48 14.48 -3.77
CA GLU A 36 -12.44 15.14 -4.68
C GLU A 36 -13.66 15.71 -3.94
N SER A 37 -13.90 15.26 -2.71
CA SER A 37 -14.99 15.71 -1.85
C SER A 37 -14.55 15.73 -0.37
N PHE A 38 -15.47 16.00 0.55
CA PHE A 38 -15.18 16.06 1.99
C PHE A 38 -14.87 14.66 2.56
N PRO A 39 -13.62 14.38 2.97
CA PRO A 39 -13.27 13.07 3.52
C PRO A 39 -13.82 12.90 4.94
N LEU A 40 -14.41 11.74 5.22
CA LEU A 40 -14.88 11.36 6.55
C LEU A 40 -13.82 10.52 7.26
N PHE A 41 -13.15 11.12 8.24
CA PHE A 41 -12.18 10.41 9.07
C PHE A 41 -12.83 9.94 10.37
N GLN A 42 -13.20 8.66 10.43
CA GLN A 42 -13.64 8.03 11.68
C GLN A 42 -12.43 7.66 12.54
N THR A 43 -12.45 8.11 13.79
CA THR A 43 -11.45 7.84 14.83
C THR A 43 -12.17 7.44 16.12
N ASP A 44 -11.59 6.54 16.90
CA ASP A 44 -12.09 6.18 18.24
C ASP A 44 -11.73 7.30 19.25
N GLY A 45 -12.24 8.51 19.00
CA GLY A 45 -11.91 9.73 19.74
C GLY A 45 -11.57 10.90 18.83
N SER A 46 -10.45 11.59 19.11
CA SER A 46 -10.03 12.79 18.39
C SER A 46 -9.42 12.50 17.01
N LEU A 47 -9.48 13.50 16.12
CA LEU A 47 -8.83 13.45 14.81
C LEU A 47 -7.32 13.26 14.96
N ASN A 48 -6.76 12.40 14.10
CA ASN A 48 -5.31 12.20 14.06
C ASN A 48 -4.66 13.43 13.44
N VAL A 49 -3.91 14.17 14.25
CA VAL A 49 -3.20 15.37 13.85
C VAL A 49 -1.74 15.32 14.26
N ILE A 50 -0.89 16.05 13.52
CA ILE A 50 0.50 16.30 13.86
C ILE A 50 0.81 17.79 13.69
N ARG A 51 1.80 18.30 14.43
CA ARG A 51 2.34 19.64 14.21
C ARG A 51 3.57 19.56 13.32
N VAL A 52 3.56 20.29 12.21
CA VAL A 52 4.66 20.38 11.25
C VAL A 52 4.94 21.82 10.90
N ARG A 53 6.11 22.10 10.32
CA ARG A 53 6.43 23.41 9.72
C ARG A 53 6.09 23.38 8.24
N GLY A 54 5.65 24.52 7.71
CA GLY A 54 5.23 24.65 6.31
C GLY A 54 6.39 24.67 5.30
N GLY A 55 7.64 24.71 5.76
CA GLY A 55 8.82 24.68 4.91
C GLY A 55 10.06 25.25 5.60
N LEU A 56 11.13 25.43 4.82
CA LEU A 56 12.42 25.93 5.32
C LEU A 56 12.49 27.47 5.44
N ALA A 57 11.60 28.19 4.74
CA ALA A 57 11.57 29.65 4.74
C ALA A 57 11.19 30.21 6.12
N ASN A 58 11.75 31.37 6.48
CA ASN A 58 11.48 32.01 7.78
C ASN A 58 9.99 32.27 8.03
N ALA A 59 9.24 32.62 6.98
CA ALA A 59 7.78 32.83 7.05
C ALA A 59 6.99 31.57 7.46
N ASN A 60 7.60 30.38 7.36
CA ASN A 60 6.96 29.08 7.64
C ASN A 60 7.47 28.42 8.94
N LYS A 61 8.15 29.18 9.81
CA LYS A 61 8.78 28.67 11.05
C LYS A 61 7.78 28.21 12.09
N ASP A 62 6.59 28.80 12.12
CA ASP A 62 5.59 28.51 13.13
C ASP A 62 4.93 27.14 12.88
N PRO A 63 4.83 26.26 13.90
CA PRO A 63 4.22 24.95 13.74
C PRO A 63 2.72 25.06 13.48
N MET A 64 2.28 24.44 12.39
CA MET A 64 0.87 24.32 12.02
C MET A 64 0.36 22.89 12.25
N THR A 65 -0.91 22.78 12.62
CA THR A 65 -1.57 21.48 12.77
C THR A 65 -1.98 20.94 11.39
N ARG A 66 -1.69 19.67 11.14
CA ARG A 66 -2.06 18.94 9.92
C ARG A 66 -2.73 17.63 10.29
N LEU A 67 -3.76 17.27 9.52
CA LEU A 67 -4.37 15.95 9.60
C LEU A 67 -3.39 14.91 9.06
N ILE A 68 -3.36 13.74 9.71
CA ILE A 68 -2.52 12.63 9.28
C ILE A 68 -3.34 11.36 9.11
N LEU A 69 -2.93 10.58 8.13
CA LEU A 69 -3.38 9.21 7.95
C LEU A 69 -2.31 8.27 8.44
N PHE A 70 -2.61 7.45 9.45
CA PHE A 70 -1.70 6.38 9.86
C PHE A 70 -1.55 5.34 8.75
N LYS A 71 -0.38 4.70 8.71
CA LYS A 71 -0.02 3.70 7.70
C LYS A 71 -1.15 2.69 7.42
N ARG A 72 -1.75 2.12 8.47
CA ARG A 72 -2.87 1.16 8.33
C ARG A 72 -4.05 1.74 7.54
N LYS A 73 -4.46 2.98 7.83
CA LYS A 73 -5.56 3.65 7.11
C LYS A 73 -5.21 3.98 5.66
N GLN A 74 -3.92 4.10 5.34
CA GLN A 74 -3.45 4.31 3.97
C GLN A 74 -3.35 2.98 3.19
N SER A 75 -2.79 1.94 3.79
CA SER A 75 -2.53 0.67 3.10
C SER A 75 -3.77 -0.22 2.96
N SER A 76 -4.73 -0.14 3.90
CA SER A 76 -5.96 -0.95 3.83
C SER A 76 -6.77 -0.78 2.53
N PRO A 77 -7.11 0.45 2.07
CA PRO A 77 -7.83 0.61 0.80
C PRO A 77 -7.00 0.14 -0.40
N GLU A 78 -5.68 0.35 -0.39
CA GLU A 78 -4.79 -0.12 -1.46
C GLU A 78 -4.76 -1.65 -1.54
N ARG A 79 -4.70 -2.33 -0.38
CA ARG A 79 -4.79 -3.79 -0.30
C ARG A 79 -6.12 -4.30 -0.83
N LEU A 80 -7.24 -3.67 -0.45
CA LEU A 80 -8.56 -4.07 -0.95
C LEU A 80 -8.65 -3.93 -2.47
N ASN A 81 -8.21 -2.81 -3.03
CA ASN A 81 -8.16 -2.60 -4.48
C ASN A 81 -7.22 -3.59 -5.18
N GLY A 82 -6.05 -3.86 -4.59
CA GLY A 82 -5.11 -4.86 -5.12
C GLY A 82 -5.69 -6.27 -5.11
N ARG A 83 -6.44 -6.65 -4.06
CA ARG A 83 -7.12 -7.94 -3.98
C ARG A 83 -8.27 -8.05 -4.98
N GLU A 84 -9.02 -6.97 -5.21
CA GLU A 84 -10.03 -6.92 -6.28
C GLU A 84 -9.39 -7.21 -7.64
N LEU A 85 -8.24 -6.58 -7.94
CA LEU A 85 -7.47 -6.87 -9.14
C LEU A 85 -7.00 -8.33 -9.20
N LEU A 86 -6.52 -8.89 -8.09
CA LEU A 86 -6.12 -10.31 -8.05
C LEU A 86 -7.31 -11.26 -8.27
N ARG A 87 -8.51 -10.91 -7.79
CA ARG A 87 -9.74 -11.66 -8.05
C ARG A 87 -10.14 -11.58 -9.52
N SER A 88 -10.07 -10.39 -10.12
CA SER A 88 -10.50 -10.18 -11.52
C SER A 88 -9.62 -10.94 -12.52
N VAL A 89 -8.33 -11.12 -12.23
CA VAL A 89 -7.42 -11.95 -13.03
C VAL A 89 -7.41 -13.43 -12.64
N GLY A 90 -8.24 -13.82 -11.66
CA GLY A 90 -8.35 -15.20 -11.20
C GLY A 90 -7.13 -15.72 -10.42
N ALA A 91 -6.31 -14.84 -9.83
CA ALA A 91 -5.17 -15.23 -9.01
C ALA A 91 -5.58 -15.64 -7.58
N ILE A 92 -6.69 -15.11 -7.06
CA ILE A 92 -7.28 -15.48 -5.77
C ILE A 92 -8.81 -15.64 -5.89
N SER A 93 -9.41 -16.32 -4.93
CA SER A 93 -10.86 -16.52 -4.80
C SER A 93 -11.30 -16.35 -3.34
N GLU A 94 -12.54 -15.90 -3.14
CA GLU A 94 -13.21 -15.89 -1.84
C GLU A 94 -14.15 -17.10 -1.66
N ASP A 95 -14.33 -17.92 -2.71
CA ASP A 95 -15.10 -19.15 -2.61
C ASP A 95 -14.28 -20.24 -1.91
N LYS A 96 -14.77 -20.70 -0.75
CA LYS A 96 -14.19 -21.80 0.04
C LYS A 96 -14.09 -23.12 -0.74
N LYS A 97 -14.87 -23.28 -1.81
CA LYS A 97 -14.80 -24.46 -2.69
C LYS A 97 -13.55 -24.46 -3.56
N ASP A 98 -13.02 -23.29 -3.89
CA ASP A 98 -11.78 -23.15 -4.68
C ASP A 98 -10.57 -23.20 -3.76
N LYS A 99 -10.25 -24.38 -3.22
CA LYS A 99 -9.17 -24.58 -2.24
C LYS A 99 -7.81 -24.10 -2.75
N ASP A 100 -7.58 -24.12 -4.06
CA ASP A 100 -6.30 -23.71 -4.64
C ASP A 100 -6.12 -22.20 -4.66
N ARG A 101 -7.21 -21.42 -4.76
CA ARG A 101 -7.14 -19.95 -4.83
C ARG A 101 -7.78 -19.25 -3.64
N TYR A 102 -8.42 -20.00 -2.73
CA TYR A 102 -9.08 -19.47 -1.56
C TYR A 102 -8.12 -18.64 -0.72
N CYS A 103 -8.45 -17.36 -0.55
CA CYS A 103 -7.76 -16.45 0.33
C CYS A 103 -8.75 -15.45 0.89
N GLU A 104 -8.96 -15.46 2.19
CA GLU A 104 -9.87 -14.55 2.86
C GLU A 104 -9.10 -13.38 3.48
N TYR A 105 -9.69 -12.18 3.42
CA TYR A 105 -9.06 -10.98 3.96
C TYR A 105 -9.37 -10.82 5.45
N ASN A 106 -8.34 -10.49 6.23
CA ASN A 106 -8.45 -10.22 7.67
C ASN A 106 -9.06 -11.39 8.48
N SER A 107 -8.78 -12.63 8.06
CA SER A 107 -9.19 -13.85 8.78
C SER A 107 -7.99 -14.74 9.08
N ALA A 108 -8.20 -15.88 9.76
CA ALA A 108 -7.16 -16.88 9.95
C ALA A 108 -6.79 -17.61 8.64
N ASP A 109 -7.64 -17.53 7.63
CA ASP A 109 -7.58 -18.33 6.39
C ASP A 109 -6.90 -17.58 5.23
N PHE A 110 -5.79 -16.90 5.53
CA PHE A 110 -4.92 -16.36 4.49
C PHE A 110 -4.19 -17.49 3.76
N CYS A 111 -4.13 -17.41 2.42
CA CYS A 111 -3.48 -18.44 1.60
C CYS A 111 -1.94 -18.45 1.71
N LYS A 112 -1.33 -17.35 2.18
CA LYS A 112 0.13 -17.16 2.36
C LYS A 112 0.98 -17.34 1.08
N LYS A 113 0.35 -17.41 -0.09
CA LYS A 113 1.00 -17.65 -1.39
C LYS A 113 0.68 -16.62 -2.46
N CYS A 114 -0.39 -15.83 -2.29
CA CYS A 114 -0.73 -14.78 -3.25
C CYS A 114 0.13 -13.53 -3.05
N PRO A 115 0.23 -12.65 -4.05
CA PRO A 115 1.01 -11.43 -3.95
C PRO A 115 0.64 -10.55 -2.74
N ASP A 116 -0.65 -10.41 -2.41
CA ASP A 116 -1.08 -9.61 -1.24
C ASP A 116 -0.52 -10.18 0.08
N CYS A 117 -0.65 -11.49 0.33
CA CYS A 117 -0.12 -12.11 1.55
C CYS A 117 1.41 -12.01 1.63
N ILE A 118 2.12 -12.22 0.51
CA ILE A 118 3.59 -12.17 0.49
C ILE A 118 4.09 -10.74 0.74
N LEU A 119 3.42 -9.72 0.16
CA LEU A 119 3.86 -8.33 0.24
C LEU A 119 3.50 -7.66 1.56
N TYR A 120 2.32 -7.95 2.12
CA TYR A 120 1.81 -7.24 3.29
C TYR A 120 1.91 -8.02 4.60
N GLY A 121 2.13 -9.33 4.56
CA GLY A 121 1.99 -10.22 5.72
C GLY A 121 0.54 -10.54 6.00
#